data_AF-A0A662IMY7-F1
#
_entry.id   AF-A0A662IMY7-F1
#
_cell.length_a   1.000
_cell.length_b   1.000
_cell.length_c   1.000
_cell.angle_alpha   90.00
_cell.angle_beta   90.00
_cell.angle_gamma   90.00
#
_symmetry.space_group_name_H-M   'P 1'
#
loop_
_entity.id
_entity.type
_entity.pdbx_description
1 polymer ?
#
loop_
_entity_poly.entity_id
_entity_poly.type
_entity_poly.pdbx_seq_one_letter_code
_entity_poly.pdbx_strand_id
1 'polypeptide(L)'
;MRENLDFLEYFPYPSLRPHQDKAIIFSCEIFKEGLIGLLSSPCGTGKSISILTGYLAAGGPSIGRLLILTRTKNQSDVYCRELQVLRDKCGVRMITSIFINRQDLCPLAKTRNIKTSYRDFLMLCRALRKGLGGEICEYYANTLSKWYPTRRAKRVVDQLAELGVSTPEFVYEIAVNEELCPYEVTKLLSYRAHVIIGSYNYALMDPVRESILGKMGLDVEDVNCVFDEAHSLPLYAAELLSDELSLTTVQRAIKEADEFKVDDLGLLHSLEDFMSRMEVDFVKAKTLNEEKIID
;
A
#
# COMPACT_ATOMS: atom_id res chain seq x y z
N MET A 1 32.80 22.51 6.61
CA MET A 1 32.12 22.84 7.88
C MET A 1 30.84 22.03 7.89
N ARG A 2 30.84 20.88 8.56
CA ARG A 2 29.59 20.15 8.82
C ARG A 2 28.95 20.87 9.99
N GLU A 3 27.88 21.61 9.77
CA GLU A 3 27.00 22.01 10.85
C GLU A 3 26.70 20.77 11.69
N ASN A 4 26.73 20.90 13.01
CA ASN A 4 26.31 19.84 13.91
C ASN A 4 24.85 19.51 13.60
N LEU A 5 24.63 18.58 12.67
CA LEU A 5 23.33 17.99 12.43
C LEU A 5 22.94 17.29 13.73
N ASP A 6 22.01 17.89 14.47
CA ASP A 6 21.50 17.37 15.74
C ASP A 6 20.55 16.17 15.50
N PHE A 7 20.94 15.27 14.61
CA PHE A 7 20.19 14.05 14.35
C PHE A 7 20.19 13.12 15.56
N LEU A 8 21.12 13.32 16.51
CA LEU A 8 21.20 12.56 17.74
C LEU A 8 19.98 12.81 18.65
N GLU A 9 19.36 14.00 18.59
CA GLU A 9 18.07 14.26 19.23
C GLU A 9 16.99 13.26 18.78
N TYR A 10 17.02 12.90 17.49
CA TYR A 10 16.05 12.00 16.86
C TYR A 10 16.53 10.55 16.75
N PHE A 11 17.58 10.16 17.48
CA PHE A 11 18.12 8.80 17.41
C PHE A 11 17.84 8.02 18.71
N PRO A 12 17.01 6.96 18.68
CA PRO A 12 16.47 6.35 19.91
C PRO A 12 17.33 5.21 20.49
N TYR A 13 18.52 4.97 19.94
CA TYR A 13 19.42 3.88 20.38
C TYR A 13 20.68 4.44 21.04
N PRO A 14 21.28 3.71 22.01
CA PRO A 14 22.43 4.21 22.77
C PRO A 14 23.68 4.49 21.93
N SER A 15 23.83 3.81 20.80
CA SER A 15 24.99 3.93 19.92
C SER A 15 24.64 3.65 18.47
N LEU A 16 25.42 4.24 17.58
CA LEU A 16 25.33 4.06 16.14
C LEU A 16 26.07 2.78 15.72
N ARG A 17 25.47 2.04 14.78
CA ARG A 17 26.15 0.94 14.08
C ARG A 17 27.19 1.50 13.10
N PRO A 18 28.18 0.70 12.67
CA PRO A 18 29.15 1.13 11.67
C PRO A 18 28.47 1.72 10.42
N HIS A 19 28.89 2.94 10.04
CA HIS A 19 28.41 3.70 8.88
C HIS A 19 26.95 4.17 8.94
N GLN A 20 26.26 3.98 10.07
CA GLN A 20 24.88 4.43 10.25
C GLN A 20 24.76 5.96 10.26
N ASP A 21 25.75 6.64 10.83
CA ASP A 21 25.93 8.10 10.77
C ASP A 21 25.89 8.62 9.34
N LYS A 22 26.61 7.96 8.42
CA LYS A 22 26.66 8.34 7.01
C LYS A 22 25.30 8.18 6.34
N ALA A 23 24.57 7.11 6.64
CA ALA A 23 23.23 6.89 6.11
C ALA A 23 22.22 7.94 6.61
N ILE A 24 22.32 8.34 7.88
CA ILE A 24 21.48 9.40 8.47
C ILE A 24 21.78 10.75 7.80
N ILE A 25 23.06 11.14 7.74
CA ILE A 25 23.49 12.41 7.13
C ILE A 25 23.06 12.46 5.67
N PHE A 26 23.31 11.39 4.91
CA PHE A 26 22.88 11.27 3.52
C PHE A 26 21.36 11.44 3.39
N SER A 27 20.58 10.73 4.21
CA SER A 27 19.11 10.83 4.15
C SER A 27 18.63 12.25 4.48
N CYS A 28 19.24 12.89 5.49
CA CYS A 28 18.93 14.26 5.87
C CYS A 28 19.19 15.26 4.73
N GLU A 29 20.35 15.17 4.06
CA GLU A 29 20.70 16.03 2.92
C GLU A 29 19.70 15.83 1.77
N ILE A 30 19.36 14.57 1.45
CA ILE A 30 18.40 14.26 0.39
C ILE A 30 17.02 14.89 0.67
N PHE A 31 16.49 14.74 1.89
CA PHE A 31 15.19 15.30 2.24
C PHE A 31 15.21 16.83 2.31
N LYS A 32 16.27 17.42 2.87
CA LYS A 32 16.38 18.88 3.02
C LYS A 32 16.47 19.60 1.67
N GLU A 33 17.20 19.01 0.72
CA GLU A 33 17.45 19.59 -0.59
C GLU A 33 16.46 19.12 -1.67
N GLY A 34 15.53 18.21 -1.34
CA GLY A 34 14.54 17.67 -2.29
C GLY A 34 15.15 16.86 -3.44
N LEU A 35 16.21 16.09 -3.15
CA LEU A 35 16.99 15.37 -4.16
C LEU A 35 16.52 13.91 -4.34
N ILE A 36 17.03 13.25 -5.38
CA ILE A 36 16.90 11.79 -5.55
C ILE A 36 18.18 11.13 -5.03
N GLY A 37 18.05 10.29 -4.00
CA GLY A 37 19.16 9.58 -3.36
C GLY A 37 19.11 8.07 -3.54
N LEU A 38 20.25 7.47 -3.87
CA LEU A 38 20.42 6.02 -3.87
C LEU A 38 21.31 5.59 -2.69
N LEU A 39 20.67 5.03 -1.66
CA LEU A 39 21.37 4.52 -0.48
C LEU A 39 21.57 3.00 -0.57
N SER A 40 22.82 2.58 -0.76
CA SER A 40 23.20 1.17 -0.60
C SER A 40 23.57 0.89 0.86
N SER A 41 22.80 0.04 1.52
CA SER A 41 23.06 -0.36 2.90
C SER A 41 22.75 -1.85 3.07
N PRO A 42 23.69 -2.66 3.60
CA PRO A 42 23.45 -4.07 3.90
C PRO A 42 22.27 -4.28 4.87
N CYS A 43 21.66 -5.46 4.83
CA CYS A 43 20.63 -5.83 5.81
C CYS A 43 21.19 -5.76 7.24
N GLY A 44 20.37 -5.28 8.19
CA GLY A 44 20.75 -5.25 9.60
C GLY A 44 21.68 -4.08 9.99
N THR A 45 21.88 -3.08 9.15
CA THR A 45 22.60 -1.83 9.51
C THR A 45 21.73 -0.79 10.22
N GLY A 46 20.42 -1.02 10.31
CA GLY A 46 19.48 -0.03 10.84
C GLY A 46 19.04 1.00 9.79
N LYS A 47 18.87 0.58 8.53
CA LYS A 47 18.44 1.44 7.42
C LYS A 47 17.14 2.20 7.74
N SER A 48 16.10 1.51 8.21
CA SER A 48 14.80 2.12 8.50
C SER A 48 14.90 3.25 9.53
N ILE A 49 15.54 3.00 10.68
CA ILE A 49 15.73 4.06 11.68
C ILE A 49 16.63 5.19 11.18
N SER A 50 17.64 4.88 10.36
CA SER A 50 18.53 5.90 9.80
C SER A 50 17.79 6.87 8.90
N ILE A 51 16.91 6.35 8.04
CA ILE A 51 16.06 7.13 7.15
C ILE A 51 15.08 7.98 7.96
N LEU A 52 14.41 7.39 8.96
CA LEU A 52 13.46 8.11 9.82
C LEU A 52 14.16 9.23 10.61
N THR A 53 15.35 8.96 11.15
CA THR A 53 16.17 9.94 11.87
C THR A 53 16.60 11.07 10.93
N GLY A 54 17.04 10.74 9.71
CA GLY A 54 17.42 11.74 8.70
C GLY A 54 16.25 12.60 8.25
N TYR A 55 15.06 12.01 8.06
CA TYR A 55 13.83 12.77 7.76
C TYR A 55 13.47 13.74 8.88
N LEU A 56 13.52 13.30 10.14
CA LEU A 56 13.26 14.17 11.29
C LEU A 56 14.28 15.30 11.41
N ALA A 57 15.58 14.98 11.27
CA ALA A 57 16.65 15.96 11.31
C ALA A 57 16.57 17.00 10.17
N ALA A 58 15.98 16.63 9.03
CA ALA A 58 15.75 17.55 7.91
C ALA A 58 14.56 18.52 8.14
N GLY A 59 13.74 18.27 9.17
CA GLY A 59 12.56 19.07 9.51
C GLY A 59 11.28 18.23 9.69
N GLY A 60 11.32 16.94 9.35
CA GLY A 60 10.20 16.03 9.53
C GLY A 60 8.92 16.53 8.84
N PRO A 61 7.76 16.56 9.54
CA PRO A 61 6.51 16.99 8.92
C PRO A 61 6.51 18.43 8.36
N SER A 62 7.44 19.30 8.76
CA SER A 62 7.51 20.67 8.22
C SER A 62 8.03 20.73 6.78
N ILE A 63 8.71 19.68 6.31
CA ILE A 63 9.24 19.58 4.93
C ILE A 63 8.37 18.69 4.03
N GLY A 64 7.12 18.45 4.43
CA GLY A 64 6.18 17.59 3.72
C GLY A 64 5.99 16.23 4.39
N ARG A 65 5.07 15.42 3.85
CA ARG A 65 4.77 14.08 4.38
C ARG A 65 5.80 13.07 3.90
N LEU A 66 5.96 11.97 4.65
CA LEU A 66 6.82 10.86 4.27
C LEU A 66 6.00 9.65 3.80
N LEU A 67 6.20 9.24 2.55
CA LEU A 67 5.65 8.02 1.98
C LEU A 67 6.74 6.93 1.95
N ILE A 68 6.54 5.87 2.73
CA ILE A 68 7.45 4.72 2.82
C ILE A 68 6.81 3.55 2.09
N LEU A 69 7.51 3.07 1.06
CA LEU A 69 7.05 2.04 0.16
C LEU A 69 7.89 0.79 0.40
N THR A 70 7.21 -0.29 0.77
CA THR A 70 7.83 -1.58 1.10
C THR A 70 7.18 -2.69 0.28
N ARG A 71 7.89 -3.80 0.08
CA ARG A 71 7.33 -4.97 -0.64
C ARG A 71 6.56 -5.91 0.26
N THR A 72 6.94 -5.99 1.53
CA THR A 72 6.46 -7.03 2.44
C THR A 72 5.91 -6.42 3.72
N LYS A 73 4.93 -7.11 4.32
CA LYS A 73 4.40 -6.75 5.63
C LYS A 73 5.50 -6.64 6.69
N ASN A 74 6.46 -7.57 6.69
CA ASN A 74 7.58 -7.56 7.64
C ASN A 74 8.40 -6.26 7.58
N GLN A 75 8.62 -5.71 6.39
CA GLN A 75 9.31 -4.43 6.24
C GLN A 75 8.46 -3.26 6.76
N SER A 76 7.16 -3.24 6.45
CA SER A 76 6.23 -2.25 7.02
C SER A 76 6.23 -2.30 8.56
N ASP A 77 6.25 -3.50 9.13
CA ASP A 77 6.27 -3.73 10.59
C ASP A 77 7.57 -3.23 11.22
N VAL A 78 8.71 -3.31 10.52
CA VAL A 78 9.97 -2.71 10.99
C VAL A 78 9.79 -1.19 11.13
N TYR A 79 9.31 -0.50 10.10
CA TYR A 79 9.08 0.94 10.18
C TYR A 79 8.06 1.31 11.27
N CYS A 80 6.98 0.54 11.43
CA CYS A 80 6.03 0.74 12.51
C CYS A 80 6.71 0.68 13.89
N ARG A 81 7.54 -0.34 14.13
CA ARG A 81 8.28 -0.51 15.39
C ARG A 81 9.25 0.64 15.63
N GLU A 82 10.02 1.03 14.61
CA GLU A 82 10.97 2.15 14.75
C GLU A 82 10.25 3.47 15.06
N LEU A 83 9.10 3.73 14.44
CA LEU A 83 8.27 4.90 14.74
C LEU A 83 7.70 4.87 16.17
N GLN A 84 7.30 3.70 16.67
CA GLN A 84 6.88 3.54 18.07
C GLN A 84 8.06 3.79 19.03
N VAL A 85 9.25 3.28 18.71
CA VAL A 85 10.47 3.50 19.50
C VAL A 85 10.85 4.98 19.53
N LEU A 86 10.76 5.69 18.40
CA LEU A 86 10.96 7.15 18.32
C LEU A 86 9.96 7.91 19.19
N ARG A 87 8.69 7.52 19.17
CA ARG A 87 7.67 8.11 20.04
C ARG A 87 8.01 7.90 21.52
N ASP A 88 8.34 6.67 21.90
CA ASP A 88 8.48 6.29 23.30
C ASP A 88 9.79 6.79 23.92
N LYS A 89 10.88 6.89 23.13
CA LYS A 89 12.20 7.30 23.64
C LYS A 89 12.58 8.75 23.33
N CYS A 90 12.16 9.28 22.19
CA CYS A 90 12.50 10.65 21.77
C CYS A 90 11.31 11.62 21.90
N GLY A 91 10.13 11.15 22.31
CA GLY A 91 8.94 11.99 22.43
C GLY A 91 8.35 12.46 21.09
N VAL A 92 8.83 11.89 19.98
CA VAL A 92 8.44 12.31 18.62
C VAL A 92 7.02 11.85 18.33
N ARG A 93 6.09 12.79 18.19
CA ARG A 93 4.69 12.50 17.88
C ARG A 93 4.43 12.58 16.37
N MET A 94 4.35 11.42 15.73
CA MET A 94 3.93 11.30 14.34
C MET A 94 2.61 10.54 14.22
N ILE A 95 1.71 11.06 13.40
CA ILE A 95 0.51 10.33 12.97
C ILE A 95 0.95 9.44 11.82
N THR A 96 0.75 8.14 11.97
CA THR A 96 1.15 7.15 10.96
C THR A 96 -0.06 6.41 10.44
N SER A 97 -0.16 6.28 9.12
CA SER A 97 -1.16 5.43 8.47
C SER A 97 -0.46 4.30 7.72
N ILE A 98 -0.73 3.07 8.11
CA ILE A 98 -0.14 1.87 7.51
C ILE A 98 -1.20 1.16 6.68
N PHE A 99 -1.02 1.15 5.37
CA PHE A 99 -1.90 0.48 4.45
C PHE A 99 -1.46 -0.96 4.21
N ILE A 100 -2.36 -1.89 4.52
CA ILE A 100 -2.30 -3.27 4.09
C ILE A 100 -3.47 -3.57 3.14
N ASN A 101 -3.51 -4.78 2.58
CA ASN A 101 -4.55 -5.13 1.61
C ASN A 101 -5.95 -5.01 2.21
N ARG A 102 -6.91 -4.60 1.38
CA ARG A 102 -8.29 -4.45 1.83
C ARG A 102 -8.89 -5.77 2.32
N GLN A 103 -8.49 -6.90 1.74
CA GLN A 103 -8.93 -8.24 2.14
C GLN A 103 -8.44 -8.59 3.55
N ASP A 104 -7.19 -8.26 3.87
CA ASP A 104 -6.57 -8.55 5.17
C ASP A 104 -7.20 -7.74 6.32
N LEU A 105 -7.68 -6.52 6.04
CA LEU A 105 -8.40 -5.67 6.99
C LEU A 105 -9.92 -5.88 6.98
N CYS A 106 -10.47 -6.73 6.11
CA CYS A 106 -11.92 -6.83 5.95
C CYS A 106 -12.53 -7.76 7.02
N PRO A 107 -13.41 -7.25 7.90
CA PRO A 107 -14.08 -8.10 8.89
C PRO A 107 -14.97 -9.14 8.23
N LEU A 108 -15.70 -8.77 7.16
CA LEU A 108 -16.55 -9.69 6.40
C LEU A 108 -15.75 -10.81 5.72
N ALA A 109 -14.55 -10.53 5.21
CA ALA A 109 -13.72 -11.56 4.60
C ALA A 109 -13.29 -12.61 5.63
N LYS A 110 -12.95 -12.15 6.85
CA LYS A 110 -12.58 -13.02 7.97
C LYS A 110 -13.78 -13.82 8.48
N THR A 111 -14.91 -13.17 8.73
CA THR A 111 -16.10 -13.84 9.32
C THR A 111 -16.79 -14.78 8.34
N ARG A 112 -16.85 -14.44 7.04
CA ARG A 112 -17.43 -15.30 5.99
C ARG A 112 -16.39 -16.27 5.39
N ASN A 113 -15.14 -16.25 5.86
CA ASN A 113 -14.04 -17.09 5.37
C ASN A 113 -13.90 -17.06 3.83
N ILE A 114 -13.90 -15.84 3.26
CA ILE A 114 -13.88 -15.65 1.82
C ILE A 114 -12.49 -16.02 1.28
N LYS A 115 -12.40 -17.20 0.67
CA LYS A 115 -11.18 -17.74 0.02
C LYS A 115 -11.23 -17.48 -1.49
N THR A 116 -11.11 -16.22 -1.87
CA THR A 116 -11.10 -15.81 -3.28
C THR A 116 -9.82 -15.02 -3.57
N SER A 117 -9.50 -14.84 -4.85
CA SER A 117 -8.37 -14.03 -5.26
C SER A 117 -8.54 -12.58 -4.77
N TYR A 118 -7.45 -11.84 -4.62
CA TYR A 118 -7.56 -10.44 -4.19
C TYR A 118 -8.40 -9.60 -5.18
N ARG A 119 -8.31 -9.88 -6.48
CA ARG A 119 -9.05 -9.18 -7.54
C ARG A 119 -10.56 -9.42 -7.41
N ASP A 120 -10.97 -10.66 -7.19
CA ASP A 120 -12.39 -11.03 -7.00
C ASP A 120 -12.94 -10.46 -5.70
N PHE A 121 -12.13 -10.48 -4.63
CA PHE A 121 -12.49 -9.84 -3.37
C PHE A 121 -12.75 -8.33 -3.58
N LEU A 122 -11.93 -7.63 -4.37
CA LEU A 122 -12.14 -6.22 -4.66
C LEU A 122 -13.44 -5.97 -5.45
N MET A 123 -13.79 -6.87 -6.38
CA MET A 123 -15.06 -6.83 -7.11
C MET A 123 -16.25 -6.99 -6.15
N LEU A 124 -16.23 -8.02 -5.32
CA LEU A 124 -17.25 -8.27 -4.30
C LEU A 124 -17.38 -7.07 -3.33
N CYS A 125 -16.25 -6.57 -2.82
CA CYS A 125 -16.24 -5.42 -1.94
C CYS A 125 -16.85 -4.18 -2.62
N ARG A 126 -16.54 -3.95 -3.91
CA ARG A 126 -17.15 -2.85 -4.68
C ARG A 126 -18.66 -3.05 -4.85
N ALA A 127 -19.11 -4.27 -5.13
CA ALA A 127 -20.54 -4.59 -5.28
C ALA A 127 -21.32 -4.32 -3.99
N LEU A 128 -20.82 -4.82 -2.84
CA LEU A 128 -21.41 -4.61 -1.52
C LEU A 128 -21.42 -3.13 -1.10
N ARG A 129 -20.40 -2.35 -1.46
CA ARG A 129 -20.40 -0.89 -1.21
C ARG A 129 -21.43 -0.13 -2.05
N LYS A 130 -21.78 -0.66 -3.23
CA LYS A 130 -22.78 -0.09 -4.14
C LYS A 130 -24.20 -0.59 -3.87
N GLY A 131 -24.38 -1.61 -3.02
CA GLY A 131 -25.69 -2.22 -2.78
C GLY A 131 -26.19 -3.08 -3.93
N LEU A 132 -25.30 -3.60 -4.79
CA LEU A 132 -25.70 -4.42 -5.93
C LEU A 132 -26.32 -5.73 -5.43
N GLY A 133 -27.45 -6.12 -6.04
CA GLY A 133 -28.18 -7.33 -5.63
C GLY A 133 -28.92 -7.20 -4.29
N GLY A 134 -29.03 -5.99 -3.72
CA GLY A 134 -29.73 -5.75 -2.46
C GLY A 134 -28.90 -6.01 -1.19
N GLU A 135 -27.66 -6.51 -1.32
CA GLU A 135 -26.73 -6.67 -0.20
C GLU A 135 -25.82 -5.44 -0.05
N ILE A 136 -25.63 -4.99 1.20
CA ILE A 136 -24.74 -3.88 1.54
C ILE A 136 -23.65 -4.30 2.54
N CYS A 137 -22.50 -3.64 2.46
CA CYS A 137 -21.47 -3.74 3.50
C CYS A 137 -21.79 -2.78 4.66
N GLU A 138 -22.31 -3.30 5.77
CA GLU A 138 -22.67 -2.50 6.95
C GLU A 138 -21.47 -1.71 7.51
N TYR A 139 -20.31 -2.36 7.64
CA TYR A 139 -19.08 -1.69 8.07
C TYR A 139 -18.75 -0.45 7.21
N TYR A 140 -18.93 -0.55 5.90
CA TYR A 140 -18.70 0.59 4.99
C TYR A 140 -19.76 1.67 5.17
N ALA A 141 -21.04 1.30 5.19
CA ALA A 141 -22.16 2.23 5.37
C ALA A 141 -22.09 2.98 6.71
N ASN A 142 -21.62 2.32 7.77
CA ASN A 142 -21.38 2.92 9.09
C ASN A 142 -20.17 3.86 9.10
N THR A 143 -19.23 3.72 8.15
CA THR A 143 -18.03 4.55 8.07
C THR A 143 -18.22 5.78 7.20
N LEU A 144 -18.87 5.62 6.04
CA LEU A 144 -19.03 6.68 5.04
C LEU A 144 -20.50 6.85 4.64
N SER A 145 -20.99 8.08 4.71
CA SER A 145 -22.31 8.48 4.22
C SER A 145 -22.16 9.58 3.18
N LYS A 146 -22.69 9.36 1.96
CA LYS A 146 -22.54 10.28 0.82
C LYS A 146 -21.08 10.73 0.61
N TRP A 147 -20.13 9.80 0.72
CA TRP A 147 -18.68 10.02 0.63
C TRP A 147 -18.00 10.76 1.79
N TYR A 148 -18.76 11.18 2.81
CA TYR A 148 -18.23 11.82 4.01
C TYR A 148 -18.15 10.86 5.19
N PRO A 149 -17.13 11.00 6.06
CA PRO A 149 -17.04 10.25 7.31
C PRO A 149 -18.26 10.48 8.21
N THR A 150 -18.81 9.40 8.75
CA THR A 150 -19.82 9.49 9.82
C THR A 150 -19.21 10.07 11.09
N ARG A 151 -20.05 10.54 12.03
CA ARG A 151 -19.56 11.06 13.32
C ARG A 151 -18.76 10.02 14.11
N ARG A 152 -19.20 8.75 14.05
CA ARG A 152 -18.50 7.63 14.69
C ARG A 152 -17.11 7.43 14.07
N ALA A 153 -17.04 7.40 12.74
CA ALA A 153 -15.76 7.30 12.03
C ALA A 153 -14.81 8.46 12.34
N LYS A 154 -15.30 9.71 12.39
CA LYS A 154 -14.48 10.87 12.77
C LYS A 154 -13.88 10.70 14.16
N ARG A 155 -14.70 10.32 15.15
CA ARG A 155 -14.23 10.10 16.53
C ARG A 155 -13.11 9.06 16.60
N VAL A 156 -13.26 7.93 15.90
CA VAL A 156 -12.23 6.88 15.85
C VAL A 156 -10.96 7.40 15.18
N VAL A 157 -11.08 8.14 14.08
CA VAL A 157 -9.92 8.73 13.39
C VAL A 157 -9.22 9.78 14.26
N ASP A 158 -9.97 10.60 15.00
CA ASP A 158 -9.43 11.58 15.96
C ASP A 158 -8.64 10.87 17.07
N GLN A 159 -9.23 9.83 17.67
CA GLN A 159 -8.57 9.00 18.68
C GLN A 159 -7.27 8.37 18.16
N LEU A 160 -7.29 7.80 16.94
CA LEU A 160 -6.10 7.21 16.33
C LEU A 160 -5.03 8.27 16.02
N ALA A 161 -5.44 9.46 15.59
CA ALA A 161 -4.52 10.57 15.34
C ALA A 161 -3.87 11.07 16.64
N GLU A 162 -4.61 11.11 17.75
CA GLU A 162 -4.07 11.46 19.08
C GLU A 162 -3.06 10.42 19.60
N LEU A 163 -3.31 9.13 19.33
CA LEU A 163 -2.38 8.04 19.67
C LEU A 163 -1.10 8.08 18.80
N GLY A 164 -1.19 8.63 17.59
CA GLY A 164 -0.08 8.75 16.65
C GLY A 164 0.19 7.45 15.89
N VAL A 165 1.20 6.69 16.33
CA VAL A 165 1.66 5.48 15.65
C VAL A 165 0.87 4.25 16.13
N SER A 166 0.06 3.67 15.24
CA SER A 166 -0.77 2.50 15.49
C SER A 166 -0.49 1.37 14.50
N THR A 167 -0.53 0.11 14.97
CA THR A 167 -0.41 -1.05 14.08
C THR A 167 -1.71 -1.27 13.28
N PRO A 168 -1.67 -1.91 12.11
CA PRO A 168 -2.87 -2.29 11.37
C PRO A 168 -3.86 -3.13 12.20
N GLU A 169 -3.35 -4.02 13.06
CA GLU A 169 -4.15 -4.86 13.96
C GLU A 169 -4.91 -4.03 14.98
N PHE A 170 -4.26 -3.02 15.58
CA PHE A 170 -4.90 -2.15 16.55
C PHE A 170 -5.98 -1.26 15.90
N VAL A 171 -5.71 -0.73 14.71
CA VAL A 171 -6.72 0.01 13.91
C VAL A 171 -7.90 -0.90 13.58
N TYR A 172 -7.63 -2.17 13.22
CA TYR A 172 -8.67 -3.16 12.98
C TYR A 172 -9.56 -3.37 14.20
N GLU A 173 -8.98 -3.60 15.37
CA GLU A 173 -9.73 -3.83 16.61
C GLU A 173 -10.62 -2.65 16.97
N ILE A 174 -10.08 -1.43 17.01
CA ILE A 174 -10.87 -0.23 17.33
C ILE A 174 -12.00 -0.02 16.33
N ALA A 175 -11.71 -0.13 15.03
CA ALA A 175 -12.72 0.09 14.00
C ALA A 175 -13.83 -0.96 14.07
N VAL A 176 -13.50 -2.23 14.25
CA VAL A 176 -14.50 -3.31 14.36
C VAL A 176 -15.36 -3.17 15.60
N ASN A 177 -14.80 -2.80 16.74
CA ASN A 177 -15.55 -2.56 17.98
C ASN A 177 -16.60 -1.45 17.82
N GLU A 178 -16.36 -0.50 16.91
CA GLU A 178 -17.28 0.59 16.55
C GLU A 178 -18.12 0.27 15.29
N GLU A 179 -18.07 -0.98 14.80
CA GLU A 179 -18.77 -1.46 13.60
C GLU A 179 -18.41 -0.67 12.33
N LEU A 180 -17.17 -0.21 12.25
CA LEU A 180 -16.61 0.55 11.13
C LEU A 180 -15.73 -0.33 10.24
N CYS A 181 -15.60 0.06 8.97
CA CYS A 181 -14.69 -0.58 8.02
C CYS A 181 -13.25 -0.17 8.33
N PRO A 182 -12.37 -1.09 8.79
CA PRO A 182 -11.02 -0.73 9.18
C PRO A 182 -10.22 -0.12 8.04
N TYR A 183 -10.38 -0.64 6.81
CA TYR A 183 -9.69 -0.09 5.65
C TYR A 183 -10.08 1.36 5.36
N GLU A 184 -11.37 1.71 5.44
CA GLU A 184 -11.78 3.10 5.24
C GLU A 184 -11.35 3.98 6.42
N VAL A 185 -11.33 3.48 7.65
CA VAL A 185 -10.76 4.20 8.80
C VAL A 185 -9.27 4.51 8.58
N THR A 186 -8.47 3.53 8.16
CA THR A 186 -7.06 3.75 7.78
C THR A 186 -6.94 4.80 6.68
N LYS A 187 -7.79 4.74 5.66
CA LYS A 187 -7.81 5.73 4.59
C LYS A 187 -8.16 7.14 5.09
N LEU A 188 -9.07 7.27 6.05
CA LEU A 188 -9.40 8.56 6.65
C LEU A 188 -8.27 9.07 7.54
N LEU A 189 -7.58 8.19 8.27
CA LEU A 189 -6.40 8.53 9.07
C LEU A 189 -5.25 9.03 8.19
N SER A 190 -5.07 8.46 7.00
CA SER A 190 -4.00 8.88 6.09
C SER A 190 -4.08 10.36 5.71
N TYR A 191 -5.27 10.95 5.70
CA TYR A 191 -5.47 12.38 5.45
C TYR A 191 -4.81 13.29 6.48
N ARG A 192 -4.57 12.77 7.69
CA ARG A 192 -3.90 13.48 8.79
C ARG A 192 -2.49 12.94 9.05
N ALA A 193 -2.08 11.89 8.35
CA ALA A 193 -0.81 11.24 8.61
C ALA A 193 0.36 12.13 8.19
N HIS A 194 1.40 12.11 9.01
CA HIS A 194 2.73 12.63 8.67
C HIS A 194 3.55 11.58 7.93
N VAL A 195 3.33 10.30 8.27
CA VAL A 195 4.00 9.15 7.64
C VAL A 195 2.96 8.18 7.12
N ILE A 196 3.06 7.83 5.84
CA ILE A 196 2.22 6.82 5.20
C ILE A 196 3.12 5.65 4.82
N ILE A 197 2.75 4.44 5.22
CA ILE A 197 3.50 3.21 4.91
C ILE A 197 2.61 2.31 4.06
N GLY A 198 3.13 1.76 2.96
CA GLY A 198 2.37 0.83 2.14
C GLY A 198 3.20 0.15 1.05
N SER A 199 2.52 -0.50 0.10
CA SER A 199 3.13 -1.12 -1.08
C SER A 199 3.57 -0.11 -2.13
N TYR A 200 4.48 -0.52 -3.03
CA TYR A 200 4.93 0.28 -4.18
C TYR A 200 3.78 0.82 -5.05
N ASN A 201 2.64 0.12 -5.12
CA ASN A 201 1.44 0.56 -5.84
C ASN A 201 0.96 1.97 -5.45
N TYR A 202 1.22 2.43 -4.23
CA TYR A 202 0.82 3.79 -3.80
C TYR A 202 1.57 4.91 -4.53
N ALA A 203 2.75 4.62 -5.08
CA ALA A 203 3.47 5.54 -5.95
C ALA A 203 3.34 5.19 -7.43
N LEU A 204 3.29 3.90 -7.78
CA LEU A 204 3.37 3.45 -9.17
C LEU A 204 2.02 3.37 -9.91
N MET A 205 0.90 3.20 -9.20
CA MET A 205 -0.42 3.12 -9.84
C MET A 205 -1.18 4.43 -9.66
N ASP A 206 -1.44 5.15 -10.76
CA ASP A 206 -2.16 6.43 -10.73
C ASP A 206 -3.52 6.35 -9.99
N PRO A 207 -4.40 5.35 -10.24
CA PRO A 207 -5.69 5.29 -9.55
C PRO A 207 -5.56 5.08 -8.03
N VAL A 208 -4.51 4.36 -7.60
CA VAL A 208 -4.23 4.10 -6.19
C VAL A 208 -3.65 5.35 -5.54
N ARG A 209 -2.70 5.99 -6.22
CA ARG A 209 -2.06 7.24 -5.82
C ARG A 209 -3.09 8.36 -5.66
N GLU A 210 -3.93 8.60 -6.65
CA GLU A 210 -5.01 9.60 -6.60
C GLU A 210 -6.03 9.35 -5.49
N SER A 211 -6.36 8.07 -5.26
CA SER A 211 -7.29 7.67 -4.20
C SER A 211 -6.81 8.07 -2.80
N ILE A 212 -5.49 8.19 -2.61
CA ILE A 212 -4.86 8.55 -1.34
C ILE A 212 -4.35 9.99 -1.37
N LEU A 213 -3.43 10.34 -2.26
CA LEU A 213 -2.83 11.68 -2.36
C LEU A 213 -3.79 12.71 -2.96
N GLY A 214 -4.48 12.37 -4.05
CA GLY A 214 -5.36 13.32 -4.74
C GLY A 214 -6.54 13.81 -3.87
N LYS A 215 -7.10 12.93 -3.04
CA LYS A 215 -8.13 13.32 -2.05
C LYS A 215 -7.60 14.16 -0.88
N MET A 216 -6.28 14.21 -0.71
CA MET A 216 -5.61 15.04 0.30
C MET A 216 -5.27 16.43 -0.23
N GLY A 217 -5.55 16.71 -1.51
CA GLY A 217 -5.09 17.94 -2.16
C GLY A 217 -3.58 18.03 -2.21
N LEU A 218 -2.89 16.88 -2.18
CA LEU A 218 -1.44 16.82 -2.34
C LEU A 218 -1.10 16.43 -3.76
N ASP A 219 -0.10 17.13 -4.29
CA ASP A 219 0.61 16.68 -5.48
C ASP A 219 1.78 15.77 -5.07
N VAL A 220 2.30 15.02 -6.04
CA VAL A 220 3.45 14.12 -5.82
C VAL A 220 4.67 14.91 -5.32
N GLU A 221 4.77 16.17 -5.72
CA GLU A 221 5.83 17.11 -5.37
C GLU A 221 5.82 17.49 -3.87
N ASP A 222 4.69 17.33 -3.18
CA ASP A 222 4.54 17.66 -1.75
C ASP A 222 4.95 16.51 -0.80
N VAL A 223 5.46 15.41 -1.36
CA VAL A 223 5.67 14.15 -0.62
C VAL A 223 7.10 13.65 -0.76
N ASN A 224 7.76 13.49 0.38
CA ASN A 224 9.03 12.78 0.47
C ASN A 224 8.78 11.28 0.32
N CYS A 225 9.55 10.59 -0.52
CA CYS A 225 9.29 9.19 -0.84
C CYS A 225 10.51 8.30 -0.59
N VAL A 226 10.28 7.10 -0.02
CA VAL A 226 11.31 6.08 0.24
C VAL A 226 10.86 4.76 -0.35
N PHE A 227 11.59 4.24 -1.33
CA PHE A 227 11.45 2.86 -1.81
C PHE A 227 12.44 1.95 -1.06
N ASP A 228 11.92 1.06 -0.21
CA ASP A 228 12.74 0.10 0.52
C ASP A 228 12.88 -1.21 -0.24
N GLU A 229 14.10 -1.73 -0.38
CA GLU A 229 14.45 -2.83 -1.30
C GLU A 229 14.16 -2.54 -2.79
N ALA A 230 14.52 -1.33 -3.22
CA ALA A 230 14.31 -0.83 -4.59
C ALA A 230 15.07 -1.61 -5.70
N HIS A 231 15.93 -2.57 -5.36
CA HIS A 231 16.62 -3.43 -6.34
C HIS A 231 15.64 -4.19 -7.25
N SER A 232 14.43 -4.44 -6.76
CA SER A 232 13.38 -5.15 -7.48
C SER A 232 12.33 -4.23 -8.13
N LEU A 233 12.52 -2.91 -8.02
CA LEU A 233 11.60 -1.91 -8.55
C LEU A 233 11.38 -2.03 -10.08
N PRO A 234 12.41 -2.25 -10.92
CA PRO A 234 12.19 -2.37 -12.37
C PRO A 234 11.28 -3.55 -12.73
N LEU A 235 11.54 -4.73 -12.17
CA LEU A 235 10.73 -5.92 -12.41
C LEU A 235 9.31 -5.73 -11.87
N TYR A 236 9.16 -5.18 -10.66
CA TYR A 236 7.86 -4.90 -10.07
C TYR A 236 7.03 -3.94 -10.94
N ALA A 237 7.66 -2.89 -11.49
CA ALA A 237 6.99 -1.94 -12.36
C ALA A 237 6.55 -2.58 -13.70
N ALA A 238 7.37 -3.46 -14.26
CA ALA A 238 7.02 -4.22 -15.46
C ALA A 238 5.81 -5.15 -15.20
N GLU A 239 5.88 -5.99 -14.17
CA GLU A 239 4.79 -6.91 -13.79
C GLU A 239 3.48 -6.17 -13.49
N LEU A 240 3.55 -4.99 -12.87
CA LEU A 240 2.38 -4.19 -12.52
C LEU A 240 1.63 -3.65 -13.75
N LEU A 241 2.33 -3.44 -14.86
CA LEU A 241 1.79 -2.89 -16.10
C LEU A 241 1.45 -3.96 -17.15
N SER A 242 1.72 -5.23 -16.84
CA SER A 242 1.42 -6.38 -17.70
C SER A 242 0.19 -7.13 -17.19
N ASP A 243 -0.86 -7.23 -18.02
CA ASP A 243 -1.99 -8.14 -17.80
C ASP A 243 -1.82 -9.37 -18.69
N GLU A 244 -2.01 -10.57 -18.12
CA GLU A 244 -2.00 -11.83 -18.86
C GLU A 244 -3.40 -12.44 -18.89
N LEU A 245 -3.82 -12.90 -20.08
CA LEU A 245 -5.02 -13.71 -20.24
C LEU A 245 -4.62 -15.05 -20.86
N SER A 246 -4.78 -16.12 -20.08
CA SER A 246 -4.50 -17.49 -20.54
C SER A 246 -5.79 -18.26 -20.86
N LEU A 247 -5.68 -19.27 -21.73
CA LEU A 247 -6.80 -20.15 -22.08
C LEU A 247 -7.42 -20.80 -20.84
N THR A 248 -6.58 -21.19 -19.87
CA THR A 248 -7.02 -21.74 -18.60
C THR A 248 -7.87 -20.77 -17.77
N THR A 249 -7.61 -19.46 -17.87
CA THR A 249 -8.40 -18.43 -17.20
C THR A 249 -9.79 -18.32 -17.84
N VAL A 250 -9.87 -18.33 -19.17
CA VAL A 250 -11.15 -18.31 -19.90
C VAL A 250 -11.98 -19.56 -19.59
N GLN A 251 -11.37 -20.73 -19.56
CA GLN A 251 -12.03 -21.98 -19.21
C GLN A 251 -12.60 -22.00 -17.79
N ARG A 252 -11.90 -21.36 -16.84
CA ARG A 252 -12.42 -21.19 -15.47
C ARG A 252 -13.62 -20.24 -15.47
N ALA A 253 -13.55 -19.14 -16.22
CA ALA A 253 -14.65 -18.20 -16.33
C ALA A 253 -15.92 -18.84 -16.93
N ILE A 254 -15.80 -19.73 -17.93
CA ILE A 254 -16.93 -20.50 -18.48
C ILE A 254 -17.59 -21.33 -17.37
N LYS A 255 -16.80 -22.08 -16.60
CA LYS A 255 -17.33 -22.90 -15.48
C LYS A 255 -18.04 -22.06 -14.44
N GLU A 256 -17.50 -20.90 -14.09
CA GLU A 256 -18.13 -19.96 -13.16
C GLU A 256 -19.45 -19.40 -13.74
N ALA A 257 -19.47 -19.02 -15.02
CA ALA A 257 -20.68 -18.55 -15.68
C ALA A 257 -21.80 -19.61 -15.67
N ASP A 258 -21.46 -20.88 -15.94
CA ASP A 258 -22.38 -22.01 -15.86
C ASP A 258 -22.90 -22.23 -14.43
N GLU A 259 -22.01 -22.22 -13.43
CA GLU A 259 -22.35 -22.43 -12.02
C GLU A 259 -23.32 -21.35 -11.52
N PHE A 260 -23.05 -20.09 -11.85
CA PHE A 260 -23.87 -18.96 -11.45
C PHE A 260 -25.01 -18.64 -12.42
N LYS A 261 -25.20 -19.43 -13.48
CA LYS A 261 -26.21 -19.26 -14.53
C LYS A 261 -26.19 -17.84 -15.13
N VAL A 262 -25.00 -17.34 -15.38
CA VAL A 262 -24.76 -16.04 -16.04
C VAL A 262 -24.81 -16.24 -17.54
N ASP A 263 -25.72 -15.53 -18.22
CA ASP A 263 -25.73 -15.46 -19.68
C ASP A 263 -24.69 -14.43 -20.15
N ASP A 264 -23.57 -14.92 -20.67
CA ASP A 264 -22.47 -14.13 -21.22
C ASP A 264 -22.63 -13.88 -22.74
N LEU A 265 -23.77 -14.26 -23.32
CA LEU A 265 -24.07 -14.18 -24.75
C LEU A 265 -23.06 -14.95 -25.63
N GLY A 266 -22.40 -15.97 -25.07
CA GLY A 266 -21.42 -16.81 -25.78
C GLY A 266 -20.04 -16.15 -25.97
N LEU A 267 -19.75 -15.05 -25.28
CA LEU A 267 -18.47 -14.35 -25.33
C LEU A 267 -17.30 -15.24 -24.91
N LEU A 268 -17.42 -15.93 -23.78
CA LEU A 268 -16.36 -16.75 -23.19
C LEU A 268 -16.04 -17.96 -24.06
N HIS A 269 -17.05 -18.65 -24.58
CA HIS A 269 -16.85 -19.75 -25.52
C HIS A 269 -16.22 -19.28 -26.84
N SER A 270 -16.64 -18.12 -27.37
CA SER A 270 -16.03 -17.54 -28.57
C SER A 270 -14.55 -17.19 -28.36
N LEU A 271 -14.22 -16.70 -27.16
CA LEU A 271 -12.85 -16.37 -26.77
C LEU A 271 -11.99 -17.62 -26.57
N GLU A 272 -12.53 -18.67 -25.94
CA GLU A 272 -11.87 -19.98 -25.81
C GLU A 272 -11.52 -20.56 -27.18
N ASP A 273 -12.48 -20.57 -28.10
CA ASP A 273 -12.30 -21.05 -29.48
C ASP A 273 -11.24 -20.23 -30.23
N PHE A 274 -11.26 -18.90 -30.07
CA PHE A 274 -10.25 -18.02 -30.67
C PHE A 274 -8.85 -18.33 -30.15
N MET A 275 -8.67 -18.39 -28.82
CA MET A 275 -7.37 -18.64 -28.20
C MET A 275 -6.83 -20.03 -28.56
N SER A 276 -7.69 -21.05 -28.58
CA SER A 276 -7.31 -22.42 -28.97
C SER A 276 -6.85 -22.50 -30.44
N ARG A 277 -7.54 -21.80 -31.35
CA ARG A 277 -7.10 -21.71 -32.75
C ARG A 277 -5.77 -20.97 -32.89
N MET A 278 -5.60 -19.89 -32.13
CA MET A 278 -4.38 -19.09 -32.13
C MET A 278 -3.16 -19.93 -31.71
N GLU A 279 -3.29 -20.77 -30.67
CA GLU A 279 -2.23 -21.71 -30.25
C GLU A 279 -1.83 -22.66 -31.39
N VAL A 280 -2.82 -23.24 -32.08
CA VAL A 280 -2.57 -24.15 -33.23
C VAL A 280 -1.84 -23.43 -34.36
N ASP A 281 -2.24 -22.20 -34.67
CA ASP A 281 -1.64 -21.42 -35.75
C ASP A 281 -0.21 -20.98 -35.40
N PHE A 282 0.07 -20.64 -34.14
CA PHE A 282 1.44 -20.36 -33.66
C PHE A 282 2.37 -21.57 -33.79
N VAL A 283 1.89 -22.77 -33.48
CA VAL A 283 2.67 -24.02 -33.65
C VAL A 283 2.93 -24.28 -35.14
N LYS A 284 1.92 -24.13 -35.99
CA LYS A 284 2.05 -24.32 -37.45
C LYS A 284 3.01 -23.32 -38.10
N ALA A 285 3.05 -22.09 -37.58
CA ALA A 285 3.90 -21.01 -38.10
C ALA A 285 5.41 -21.18 -37.78
N LYS A 286 5.83 -22.26 -37.10
CA LYS A 286 7.23 -22.47 -36.64
C LYS A 286 7.79 -21.29 -35.83
N THR A 287 6.93 -20.57 -35.11
CA THR A 287 7.29 -19.39 -34.30
C THR A 287 8.07 -19.72 -33.03
N LEU A 288 8.52 -20.96 -32.86
CA LEU A 288 9.46 -21.38 -31.82
C LEU A 288 10.89 -20.82 -32.01
N ASN A 289 11.16 -20.07 -33.09
CA ASN A 289 12.39 -19.29 -33.24
C ASN A 289 12.28 -17.95 -32.46
N GLU A 290 12.64 -18.05 -31.18
CA GLU A 290 13.23 -17.11 -30.19
C GLU A 290 13.16 -15.57 -30.28
N GLU A 291 12.53 -14.90 -31.27
CA GLU A 291 12.51 -13.42 -31.29
C GLU A 291 11.14 -12.77 -31.59
N LYS A 292 10.05 -13.57 -31.67
CA LYS A 292 8.72 -13.04 -32.01
C LYS A 292 7.63 -13.30 -30.97
N ILE A 293 7.97 -13.91 -29.85
CA ILE A 293 7.08 -13.94 -28.69
C ILE A 293 7.38 -12.64 -27.95
N ILE A 294 6.53 -11.64 -28.18
CA ILE A 294 6.61 -10.34 -27.52
C ILE A 294 6.32 -10.59 -26.03
N ASP A 295 7.31 -10.33 -25.18
CA ASP A 295 7.15 -10.14 -23.72
C ASP A 295 6.23 -8.95 -23.42
#